data_AF-A0A2D4J3I4-F1
#
_entry.id   AF-A0A2D4J3I4-F1
#
_cell.length_a   1.000
_cell.length_b   1.000
_cell.length_c   1.000
_cell.angle_alpha   90.00
_cell.angle_beta   90.00
_cell.angle_gamma   90.00
#
_symmetry.space_group_name_H-M   'P 1'
#
loop_
_entity.id
_entity.type
_entity.pdbx_description
1 polymer ?
#
loop_
_entity_poly.entity_id
_entity_poly.type
_entity_poly.pdbx_seq_one_letter_code
_entity_poly.pdbx_strand_id
1 'polypeptide(L)'
;AEDKNHENMAVKQNRTPMENITVYFHAILSKDFKINLDEHKVIILAGGISGYTNWKETVCELTCTQDLGDHGYLIEGHTIISKENLDKAISYKYIVKRDQQLSYEFIYKPATDGLHVDRSLFLSSELIDGTDWHQYDDIICVRPENSW
;
A
#
# COMPACT_ATOMS: atom_id res chain seq x y z
N ALA A 1 20.20 -13.02 59.60
CA ALA A 1 19.55 -11.97 58.80
C ALA A 1 19.52 -12.47 57.37
N GLU A 2 18.32 -12.60 56.81
CA GLU A 2 18.04 -13.20 55.51
C GLU A 2 18.29 -12.18 54.41
N ASP A 3 19.25 -12.45 53.51
CA ASP A 3 19.37 -11.70 52.26
C ASP A 3 18.45 -12.33 51.21
N LYS A 4 17.33 -11.65 50.97
CA LYS A 4 16.29 -12.04 50.01
C LYS A 4 16.78 -11.77 48.59
N ASN A 5 17.07 -12.83 47.84
CA ASN A 5 17.14 -12.81 46.39
C ASN A 5 15.80 -12.29 45.82
N HIS A 6 15.78 -11.06 45.31
CA HIS A 6 14.73 -10.59 44.42
C HIS A 6 15.04 -11.08 43.02
N GLU A 7 14.55 -12.27 42.67
CA GLU A 7 14.36 -12.63 41.27
C GLU A 7 13.30 -11.68 40.68
N ASN A 8 13.76 -10.74 39.86
CA ASN A 8 12.88 -10.00 38.97
C ASN A 8 12.31 -11.00 37.96
N MET A 9 11.09 -11.48 38.22
CA MET A 9 10.29 -12.20 37.24
C MET A 9 9.96 -11.22 36.11
N ALA A 10 10.82 -11.19 35.08
CA ALA A 10 10.46 -10.63 33.79
C ALA A 10 9.24 -11.42 33.29
N VAL A 11 8.07 -10.78 33.36
CA VAL A 11 6.85 -11.28 32.74
C VAL A 11 7.16 -11.41 31.25
N LYS A 12 7.47 -12.64 30.80
CA LYS A 12 7.43 -12.98 29.39
C LYS A 12 5.98 -12.77 28.97
N GLN A 13 5.71 -11.61 28.38
CA GLN A 13 4.44 -11.40 27.69
C GLN A 13 4.37 -12.48 26.61
N ASN A 14 3.49 -13.46 26.81
CA ASN A 14 3.08 -14.38 25.76
C ASN A 14 2.30 -13.54 24.74
N ARG A 15 3.01 -12.84 23.86
CA ARG A 15 2.44 -12.29 22.64
C ARG A 15 2.13 -13.51 21.78
N THR A 16 0.87 -13.90 21.70
CA THR A 16 0.42 -14.68 20.53
C THR A 16 0.93 -13.93 19.30
N PRO A 17 1.66 -14.58 18.37
CA PRO A 17 2.10 -13.92 17.16
C PRO A 17 0.87 -13.30 16.49
N MET A 18 0.86 -11.99 16.31
CA MET A 18 -0.19 -11.34 15.53
C MET A 18 -0.08 -11.90 14.12
N GLU A 19 -1.11 -12.59 13.61
CA GLU A 19 -1.07 -13.28 12.31
C GLU A 19 -1.20 -12.32 11.11
N ASN A 20 -1.57 -11.07 11.37
CA ASN A 20 -1.84 -10.08 10.33
C ASN A 20 -1.02 -8.80 10.53
N ILE A 21 -0.87 -8.05 9.45
CA ILE A 21 -0.27 -6.72 9.39
C ILE A 21 -1.25 -5.78 8.69
N THR A 22 -1.48 -4.62 9.28
CA THR A 22 -2.16 -3.50 8.65
C THR A 22 -1.16 -2.73 7.81
N VAL A 23 -1.39 -2.68 6.51
CA VAL A 23 -0.57 -1.90 5.57
C VAL A 23 -1.32 -0.63 5.24
N TYR A 24 -0.77 0.51 5.64
CA TYR A 24 -1.24 1.83 5.28
C TYR A 24 -0.53 2.31 4.02
N PHE A 25 -1.28 2.75 3.02
CA PHE A 25 -0.76 3.34 1.80
C PHE A 25 -0.91 4.85 1.85
N HIS A 26 0.18 5.54 1.51
CA HIS A 26 0.29 7.00 1.51
C HIS A 26 0.90 7.42 0.17
N ALA A 27 0.18 8.22 -0.61
CA ALA A 27 0.68 8.72 -1.88
C ALA A 27 0.10 10.09 -2.23
N ILE A 28 0.69 10.74 -3.23
CA ILE A 28 0.14 11.96 -3.82
C ILE A 28 -0.48 11.61 -5.18
N LEU A 29 -1.75 11.89 -5.38
CA LEU A 29 -2.43 11.73 -6.67
C LEU A 29 -2.28 13.01 -7.50
N SER A 30 -1.72 12.90 -8.71
CA SER A 30 -1.62 14.04 -9.63
C SER A 30 -2.98 14.61 -10.01
N LYS A 31 -3.06 15.95 -10.14
CA LYS A 31 -4.23 16.65 -10.68
C LYS A 31 -4.54 16.28 -12.13
N ASP A 32 -3.58 15.71 -12.85
CA ASP A 32 -3.75 15.28 -14.25
C ASP A 32 -4.79 14.17 -14.41
N PHE A 33 -5.07 13.43 -13.32
CA PHE A 33 -6.21 12.51 -13.30
C PHE A 33 -7.55 13.24 -13.42
N LYS A 34 -7.66 14.55 -13.18
CA LYS A 34 -8.92 15.32 -13.28
C LYS A 34 -10.06 14.60 -12.56
N ILE A 35 -9.79 14.18 -11.33
CA ILE A 35 -10.68 13.35 -10.53
C ILE A 35 -11.82 14.21 -9.95
N ASN A 36 -13.05 13.69 -9.99
CA ASN A 36 -14.15 14.18 -9.18
C ASN A 36 -14.20 13.31 -7.91
N LEU A 37 -13.90 13.88 -6.75
CA LEU A 37 -13.80 13.13 -5.49
C LEU A 37 -15.16 12.63 -4.98
N ASP A 38 -16.28 13.20 -5.45
CA ASP A 38 -17.63 12.79 -5.04
C ASP A 38 -18.13 11.56 -5.85
N GLU A 39 -17.55 11.32 -7.02
CA GLU A 39 -18.03 10.32 -7.98
C GLU A 39 -17.01 9.22 -8.27
N HIS A 40 -15.73 9.58 -8.30
CA HIS A 40 -14.65 8.67 -8.66
C HIS A 40 -14.00 8.07 -7.42
N LYS A 41 -13.45 6.86 -7.59
CA LYS A 41 -12.72 6.16 -6.54
C LYS A 41 -11.26 6.01 -6.88
N VAL A 42 -10.41 6.06 -5.86
CA VAL A 42 -9.02 5.64 -5.97
C VAL A 42 -8.89 4.29 -5.28
N ILE A 43 -8.36 3.30 -6.00
CA ILE A 43 -8.21 1.93 -5.50
C ILE A 43 -6.81 1.41 -5.77
N ILE A 44 -6.40 0.40 -5.00
CA ILE A 44 -5.24 -0.44 -5.28
C ILE A 44 -5.73 -1.81 -5.72
N LEU A 45 -5.19 -2.28 -6.85
CA LEU A 45 -5.20 -3.68 -7.23
C LEU A 45 -3.79 -4.25 -7.07
N ALA A 46 -3.71 -5.51 -6.68
CA ALA A 46 -2.43 -6.19 -6.50
C ALA A 46 -2.45 -7.62 -7.03
N GLY A 47 -1.26 -8.15 -7.26
CA GLY A 47 -1.00 -9.56 -7.50
C GLY A 47 0.00 -10.10 -6.48
N GLY A 48 -0.23 -11.34 -6.03
CA GLY A 48 0.66 -12.03 -5.10
C GLY A 48 0.29 -11.89 -3.62
N ILE A 49 -0.93 -11.42 -3.30
CA ILE A 49 -1.45 -11.39 -1.93
C ILE A 49 -2.34 -12.61 -1.71
N SER A 50 -2.00 -13.45 -0.73
CA SER A 50 -2.85 -14.57 -0.30
C SER A 50 -4.25 -14.09 0.08
N GLY A 51 -5.28 -14.82 -0.37
CA GLY A 51 -6.67 -14.50 -0.11
C GLY A 51 -7.32 -13.54 -1.12
N TYR A 52 -6.55 -12.95 -2.04
CA TYR A 52 -7.07 -12.09 -3.11
C TYR A 52 -6.93 -12.74 -4.49
N THR A 53 -7.91 -12.51 -5.35
CA THR A 53 -7.76 -12.83 -6.77
C THR A 53 -6.90 -11.78 -7.46
N ASN A 54 -5.69 -12.17 -7.89
CA ASN A 54 -4.70 -11.30 -8.55
C ASN A 54 -5.34 -10.36 -9.58
N TRP A 55 -5.17 -9.06 -9.36
CA TRP A 55 -5.60 -7.96 -10.24
C TRP A 55 -7.11 -7.89 -10.54
N LYS A 56 -7.96 -8.59 -9.78
CA LYS A 56 -9.42 -8.57 -9.97
C LYS A 56 -10.17 -7.97 -8.80
N GLU A 57 -9.61 -8.07 -7.60
CA GLU A 57 -10.25 -7.60 -6.37
C GLU A 57 -9.56 -6.34 -5.85
N THR A 58 -10.37 -5.40 -5.37
CA THR A 58 -9.87 -4.19 -4.70
C THR A 58 -9.22 -4.57 -3.39
N VAL A 59 -7.91 -4.33 -3.30
CA VAL A 59 -7.11 -4.59 -2.08
C VAL A 59 -7.30 -3.47 -1.07
N CYS A 60 -7.37 -2.23 -1.56
CA CYS A 60 -7.53 -1.05 -0.73
C CYS A 60 -8.29 0.02 -1.52
N GLU A 61 -9.25 0.69 -0.88
CA GLU A 61 -9.86 1.93 -1.37
C GLU A 61 -9.22 3.10 -0.61
N LEU A 62 -8.81 4.14 -1.32
CA LEU A 62 -8.10 5.29 -0.76
C LEU A 62 -9.00 6.52 -0.75
N THR A 63 -8.88 7.31 0.31
CA THR A 63 -9.60 8.56 0.50
C THR A 63 -8.64 9.73 0.31
N CYS A 64 -9.10 10.80 -0.36
CA CYS A 64 -8.38 12.06 -0.38
C CYS A 64 -8.50 12.73 1.00
N THR A 65 -7.39 12.83 1.73
CA THR A 65 -7.37 13.45 3.06
C THR A 65 -6.95 14.91 3.01
N GLN A 66 -6.24 15.34 1.97
CA GLN A 66 -5.82 16.73 1.81
C GLN A 66 -5.67 17.14 0.34
N ASP A 67 -6.17 18.34 -0.01
CA ASP A 67 -5.83 19.02 -1.26
C ASP A 67 -4.52 19.79 -1.10
N LEU A 68 -3.51 19.48 -1.93
CA LEU A 68 -2.18 20.09 -1.91
C LEU A 68 -2.02 21.19 -2.97
N GLY A 69 -3.13 21.71 -3.53
CA GLY A 69 -3.12 22.70 -4.60
C GLY A 69 -2.50 22.11 -5.87
N ASP A 70 -1.57 22.84 -6.49
CA ASP A 70 -0.93 22.41 -7.75
C ASP A 70 -0.12 21.11 -7.62
N HIS A 71 0.20 20.68 -6.40
CA HIS A 71 1.00 19.48 -6.14
C HIS A 71 0.20 18.18 -6.15
N GLY A 72 -1.14 18.22 -6.16
CA GLY A 72 -1.99 17.03 -6.19
C GLY A 72 -2.90 16.88 -4.99
N TYR A 73 -3.30 15.64 -4.69
CA TYR A 73 -4.10 15.27 -3.53
C TYR A 73 -3.34 14.25 -2.68
N LEU A 74 -3.25 14.47 -1.37
CA LEU A 74 -2.83 13.40 -0.45
C LEU A 74 -3.94 12.36 -0.40
N ILE A 75 -3.60 11.12 -0.74
CA ILE A 75 -4.50 9.97 -0.66
C ILE A 75 -3.97 8.96 0.33
N GLU A 76 -4.87 8.45 1.15
CA GLU A 76 -4.54 7.49 2.21
C GLU A 76 -5.57 6.36 2.26
N GLY A 77 -5.11 5.17 2.57
CA GLY A 77 -5.95 4.00 2.75
C GLY A 77 -5.19 2.91 3.49
N HIS A 78 -5.88 1.86 3.92
CA HIS A 78 -5.20 0.71 4.48
C HIS A 78 -5.88 -0.59 4.08
N THR A 79 -5.13 -1.68 4.23
CA THR A 79 -5.63 -3.05 4.11
C THR A 79 -4.97 -3.92 5.17
N ILE A 80 -5.59 -5.05 5.49
CA ILE A 80 -5.03 -6.03 6.42
C ILE A 80 -4.58 -7.22 5.59
N ILE A 81 -3.30 -7.59 5.71
CA ILE A 81 -2.75 -8.77 5.04
C ILE A 81 -2.25 -9.79 6.06
N SER A 82 -2.35 -11.06 5.69
CA SER A 82 -1.78 -12.17 6.46
C SER A 82 -0.25 -12.12 6.41
N LYS A 83 0.40 -12.45 7.53
CA LYS A 83 1.87 -12.56 7.64
C LYS A 83 2.45 -13.68 6.79
N GLU A 84 1.62 -14.56 6.23
CA GLU A 84 2.07 -15.49 5.20
C GLU A 84 2.63 -14.80 3.94
N ASN A 85 2.31 -13.51 3.76
CA ASN A 85 2.79 -12.67 2.67
C ASN A 85 4.13 -11.99 2.97
N LEU A 86 4.70 -12.18 4.16
CA LEU A 86 6.03 -11.68 4.50
C LEU A 86 7.12 -12.29 3.63
N ASP A 87 8.19 -11.54 3.45
CA ASP A 87 9.39 -11.90 2.68
C ASP A 87 9.09 -12.29 1.22
N LYS A 88 7.96 -11.80 0.69
CA LYS A 88 7.54 -11.97 -0.70
C LYS A 88 7.30 -10.61 -1.33
N ALA A 89 7.64 -10.49 -2.60
CA ALA A 89 7.30 -9.31 -3.38
C ALA A 89 5.83 -9.38 -3.79
N ILE A 90 5.07 -8.34 -3.44
CA ILE A 90 3.69 -8.13 -3.88
C ILE A 90 3.69 -7.01 -4.91
N SER A 91 3.23 -7.31 -6.12
CA SER A 91 3.07 -6.30 -7.17
C SER A 91 1.75 -5.58 -7.01
N TYR A 92 1.71 -4.26 -7.13
CA TYR A 92 0.47 -3.49 -7.05
C TYR A 92 0.49 -2.23 -7.91
N LYS A 93 -0.70 -1.68 -8.16
CA LYS A 93 -0.91 -0.40 -8.83
C LYS A 93 -2.05 0.41 -8.24
N TYR A 94 -1.89 1.72 -8.26
CA TYR A 94 -2.96 2.69 -8.04
C TYR A 94 -3.81 2.85 -9.32
N ILE A 95 -5.12 2.97 -9.12
CA ILE A 95 -6.11 3.08 -10.19
C ILE A 95 -7.17 4.10 -9.80
N VAL A 96 -7.48 5.01 -10.73
CA VAL A 96 -8.68 5.83 -10.65
C VAL A 96 -9.82 5.11 -11.37
N LYS A 97 -10.87 4.77 -10.64
CA LYS A 97 -12.08 4.13 -11.14
C LYS A 97 -13.16 5.18 -11.36
N ARG A 98 -13.64 5.29 -12.60
CA ARG A 98 -14.76 6.13 -13.02
C ARG A 98 -15.84 5.23 -13.61
N ASP A 99 -16.93 5.03 -12.89
CA ASP A 99 -17.95 4.06 -13.26
C ASP A 99 -17.34 2.67 -13.57
N GLN A 100 -17.33 2.28 -14.85
CA GLN A 100 -16.78 1.01 -15.36
C GLN A 100 -15.37 1.17 -15.96
N GLN A 101 -14.86 2.39 -16.09
CA GLN A 101 -13.53 2.67 -16.64
C GLN A 101 -12.46 2.66 -15.54
N LEU A 102 -11.34 1.97 -15.81
CA LEU A 102 -10.17 1.93 -14.95
C LEU A 102 -9.02 2.69 -15.60
N SER A 103 -8.52 3.71 -14.91
CA SER A 103 -7.32 4.45 -15.30
C SER A 103 -6.16 4.05 -14.38
N TYR A 104 -5.29 3.18 -14.88
CA TYR A 104 -4.09 2.76 -14.16
C TYR A 104 -3.07 3.88 -14.10
N GLU A 105 -2.33 3.92 -13.00
CA GLU A 105 -1.15 4.77 -12.91
C GLU A 105 -0.11 4.45 -13.99
N PHE A 106 0.63 5.49 -14.34
CA PHE A 106 1.81 5.40 -15.17
C PHE A 106 3.07 5.55 -14.30
N ILE A 107 3.97 4.58 -14.42
CA ILE A 107 5.26 4.58 -13.73
C ILE A 107 6.34 4.93 -14.74
N TYR A 108 7.05 6.04 -14.53
CA TYR A 108 8.11 6.56 -15.41
C TYR A 108 9.41 5.76 -15.29
N LYS A 109 9.35 4.45 -15.52
CA LYS A 109 10.53 3.59 -15.62
C LYS A 109 10.56 2.93 -16.99
N PRO A 110 11.75 2.80 -17.61
CA PRO A 110 11.90 2.03 -18.84
C PRO A 110 11.37 0.62 -18.63
N ALA A 111 10.43 0.22 -19.48
CA ALA A 111 9.94 -1.15 -19.56
C ALA A 111 10.47 -1.78 -20.84
N THR A 112 10.89 -3.04 -20.78
CA THR A 112 11.09 -3.81 -22.01
C THR A 112 9.75 -3.98 -22.71
N ASP A 113 9.74 -4.00 -24.04
CA ASP A 113 8.51 -4.18 -24.81
C ASP A 113 7.73 -5.40 -24.33
N GLY A 114 6.45 -5.19 -24.02
CA GLY A 114 5.55 -6.22 -23.52
C GLY A 114 5.61 -6.48 -22.01
N LEU A 115 6.52 -5.83 -21.26
CA LEU A 115 6.54 -5.90 -19.79
C LEU A 115 5.78 -4.71 -19.17
N HIS A 116 4.98 -5.03 -18.16
CA HIS A 116 4.35 -4.01 -17.31
C HIS A 116 5.26 -3.70 -16.12
N VAL A 117 5.36 -2.42 -15.78
CA VAL A 117 6.04 -1.97 -14.56
C VAL A 117 4.98 -1.76 -13.49
N ASP A 118 5.12 -2.49 -12.40
CA ASP A 118 4.29 -2.39 -11.20
C ASP A 118 5.12 -1.82 -10.04
N ARG A 119 4.43 -1.31 -9.02
CA ARG A 119 5.04 -1.06 -7.71
C ARG A 119 5.24 -2.40 -7.02
N SER A 120 6.21 -2.46 -6.11
CA SER A 120 6.50 -3.67 -5.34
C SER A 120 6.50 -3.35 -3.85
N LEU A 121 5.68 -4.08 -3.11
CA LEU A 121 5.65 -4.06 -1.65
C LEU A 121 6.41 -5.30 -1.18
N PHE A 122 7.44 -5.08 -0.36
CA PHE A 122 8.19 -6.17 0.27
C PHE A 122 8.26 -5.91 1.76
N LEU A 123 7.53 -6.75 2.50
CA LEU A 123 7.47 -6.67 3.95
C LEU A 123 8.46 -7.68 4.54
N SER A 124 9.62 -7.18 4.99
CA SER A 124 10.63 -8.03 5.61
C SER A 124 10.22 -8.43 7.02
N SER A 125 10.17 -9.74 7.30
CA SER A 125 9.87 -10.25 8.65
C SER A 125 10.90 -9.81 9.70
N GLU A 126 12.13 -9.49 9.29
CA GLU A 126 13.19 -8.98 10.15
C GLU A 126 12.99 -7.51 10.57
N LEU A 127 12.27 -6.73 9.76
CA LEU A 127 12.08 -5.28 9.97
C LEU A 127 10.73 -4.93 10.59
N ILE A 128 9.81 -5.88 10.67
CA ILE A 128 8.47 -5.66 11.22
C ILE A 128 8.48 -6.00 12.71
N ASP A 129 8.44 -4.97 13.56
CA ASP A 129 8.39 -5.14 15.03
C ASP A 129 6.96 -5.08 15.63
N GLY A 130 5.95 -4.80 14.78
CA GLY A 130 4.58 -4.51 15.21
C GLY A 130 3.51 -5.05 14.28
N THR A 131 2.37 -4.35 14.24
CA THR A 131 1.23 -4.67 13.36
C THR A 131 1.10 -3.77 12.15
N ASP A 132 1.79 -2.63 12.15
CA ASP A 132 1.49 -1.58 11.22
C ASP A 132 2.70 -1.34 10.33
N TRP A 133 2.46 -1.30 9.02
CA TRP A 133 3.43 -0.89 8.02
C TRP A 133 2.90 0.31 7.27
N HIS A 134 3.71 1.35 7.13
CA HIS A 134 3.36 2.54 6.36
C HIS A 134 4.15 2.55 5.06
N GLN A 135 3.46 2.27 3.95
CA GLN A 135 3.99 2.36 2.61
C GLN A 135 3.82 3.79 2.09
N TYR A 136 4.93 4.49 1.93
CA TYR A 136 4.98 5.79 1.29
C TYR A 136 5.43 5.63 -0.16
N ASP A 137 4.55 5.99 -1.08
CA ASP A 137 4.82 5.99 -2.51
C ASP A 137 5.02 7.40 -3.05
N ASP A 138 5.72 7.48 -4.18
CA ASP A 138 5.86 8.72 -4.94
C ASP A 138 4.52 9.13 -5.60
N ILE A 139 4.57 10.24 -6.34
CA ILE A 139 3.39 10.77 -7.02
C ILE A 139 2.82 9.77 -8.04
N ILE A 140 1.51 9.59 -7.98
CA ILE A 140 0.74 8.77 -8.91
C ILE A 140 0.36 9.65 -10.11
N CYS A 141 0.81 9.25 -11.30
CA CYS A 141 0.64 10.03 -12.51
C CYS A 141 -0.18 9.29 -13.57
N VAL A 142 -0.79 10.07 -14.47
CA VAL A 142 -1.35 9.56 -15.72
C VAL A 142 -0.24 9.37 -16.75
N ARG A 143 -0.49 8.55 -17.77
CA ARG A 143 0.39 8.51 -18.94
C ARG A 143 0.33 9.88 -19.63
N PRO A 144 1.47 10.51 -19.97
CA PRO A 144 1.45 11.77 -20.70
C PRO A 144 0.78 11.58 -22.08
N GLU A 145 -0.07 12.52 -22.46
CA GLU A 145 -0.71 12.58 -23.79
C GLU A 145 0.33 13.03 -24.83
N ASN A 146 1.08 12.06 -25.35
CA ASN A 146 2.15 12.20 -26.34
C ASN A 146 3.39 13.00 -25.92
N SER A 147 4.52 12.37 -26.24
CA SER A 147 5.90 12.83 -26.11
C SER A 147 6.16 14.10 -26.93
N TRP A 148 7.04 14.95 -26.41
CA TRP A 148 7.73 16.01 -27.15
C TRP A 148 8.28 15.52 -28.49
#